data_AF-A0A5N7BVW0-F1
#
_entry.id   AF-A0A5N7BVW0-F1
#
_cell.length_a   1.000
_cell.length_b   1.000
_cell.length_c   1.000
_cell.angle_alpha   90.00
_cell.angle_beta   90.00
_cell.angle_gamma   90.00
#
_symmetry.space_group_name_H-M   'P 1'
#
loop_
_entity.id
_entity.type
_entity.pdbx_description
1 polymer ?
#
loop_
_entity_poly.entity_id
_entity_poly.type
_entity_poly.pdbx_seq_one_letter_code
_entity_poly.pdbx_strand_id
1 'polypeptide(L)'
;MGVPADEEHLRKARSYYLRSGGAVYLPCWAKFWLALLGLYDWEGIDPYPVEMWLLPEWFPVSPWQWSTLLSKDLLDEIRAVLFPESFSSVNFVAFEGVILPSKQHQAKSWMLRTLNWAL
;
A
#
# COMPACT_ATOMS: atom_id res chain seq x y z
N MET A 1 -2.75 11.93 -13.72
CA MET A 1 -4.05 12.64 -13.75
C MET A 1 -4.05 13.94 -14.56
N GLY A 2 -2.96 14.31 -15.27
CA GLY A 2 -2.99 15.41 -16.25
C GLY A 2 -3.24 16.81 -15.69
N VAL A 3 -3.21 16.99 -14.36
CA VAL A 3 -3.48 18.27 -13.69
C VAL A 3 -2.31 19.24 -13.96
N PRO A 4 -2.58 20.49 -14.35
CA PRO A 4 -1.53 21.47 -14.61
C PRO A 4 -0.79 21.85 -13.33
N ALA A 5 0.53 22.04 -13.42
CA ALA A 5 1.40 22.27 -12.26
C ALA A 5 1.07 23.55 -11.48
N ASP A 6 0.39 24.50 -12.11
CA ASP A 6 0.12 25.84 -11.59
C ASP A 6 -1.15 25.91 -10.74
N GLU A 7 -1.86 24.79 -10.59
CA GLU A 7 -3.03 24.70 -9.71
C GLU A 7 -2.68 25.05 -8.26
N GLU A 8 -3.55 25.81 -7.61
CA GLU A 8 -3.29 26.37 -6.28
C GLU A 8 -2.97 25.29 -5.23
N HIS A 9 -3.62 24.12 -5.33
CA HIS A 9 -3.39 23.00 -4.43
C HIS A 9 -1.99 22.37 -4.63
N LEU A 10 -1.53 22.23 -5.87
CA LEU A 10 -0.19 21.75 -6.20
C LEU A 10 0.88 22.77 -5.84
N ARG A 11 0.62 24.07 -6.03
CA ARG A 11 1.52 25.15 -5.64
C ARG A 11 1.76 25.15 -4.13
N LYS A 12 0.69 25.00 -3.34
CA LYS A 12 0.78 24.87 -1.87
C LYS A 12 1.57 23.63 -1.48
N ALA A 13 1.24 22.46 -2.03
CA ALA A 13 1.94 21.21 -1.77
C ALA A 13 3.43 21.28 -2.12
N ARG A 14 3.76 21.83 -3.30
CA ARG A 14 5.14 22.06 -3.75
C ARG A 14 5.89 22.98 -2.80
N SER A 15 5.26 24.07 -2.37
CA SER A 15 5.88 25.01 -1.44
C SER A 15 6.23 24.35 -0.09
N TYR A 16 5.34 23.49 0.43
CA TYR A 16 5.58 22.74 1.66
C TYR A 16 6.69 21.70 1.46
N TYR A 17 6.61 20.94 0.37
CA TYR A 17 7.57 19.91 0.00
C TYR A 17 9.00 20.44 -0.14
N LEU A 18 9.16 21.60 -0.79
CA LEU A 18 10.48 22.23 -0.92
C LEU A 18 11.00 22.77 0.41
N ARG A 19 10.11 23.31 1.27
CA ARG A 19 10.49 23.75 2.62
C ARG A 19 10.90 22.58 3.52
N SER A 20 10.37 21.37 3.31
CA SER A 20 10.73 20.17 4.06
C SER A 20 12.00 19.47 3.56
N GLY A 21 12.76 20.07 2.63
CA GLY A 21 14.01 19.52 2.09
C GLY A 21 13.85 18.71 0.79
N GLY A 22 12.65 18.64 0.22
CA GLY A 22 12.40 17.98 -1.05
C GLY A 22 12.59 16.46 -1.02
N ALA A 23 12.97 15.88 -2.18
CA ALA A 23 12.97 14.43 -2.40
C ALA A 23 14.03 13.67 -1.58
N VAL A 24 15.10 14.36 -1.18
CA VAL A 24 16.27 13.73 -0.54
C VAL A 24 15.94 13.21 0.87
N TYR A 25 15.07 13.92 1.59
CA TYR A 25 14.70 13.61 2.97
C TYR A 25 13.40 12.81 3.08
N LEU A 26 12.90 12.29 1.95
CA LEU A 26 11.74 11.42 1.96
C LEU A 26 12.06 10.07 2.62
N PRO A 27 11.08 9.42 3.26
CA PRO A 27 11.24 8.07 3.79
C PRO A 27 11.54 7.08 2.65
N CYS A 28 12.21 5.96 2.95
CA CYS A 28 12.68 5.00 1.93
C CYS A 28 11.54 4.52 1.02
N TRP A 29 10.33 4.34 1.54
CA TRP A 29 9.16 3.94 0.75
C TRP A 29 8.78 4.97 -0.31
N ALA A 30 8.86 6.26 0.00
CA ALA A 30 8.58 7.31 -0.96
C ALA A 30 9.71 7.42 -2.02
N LYS A 31 10.97 7.23 -1.62
CA LYS A 31 12.10 7.15 -2.55
C LYS A 31 11.97 5.98 -3.52
N PHE A 32 11.51 4.82 -3.05
CA PHE A 32 11.20 3.65 -3.88
C PHE A 32 10.24 3.98 -5.03
N TRP A 33 9.13 4.67 -4.73
CA TRP A 33 8.18 5.08 -5.78
C TRP A 33 8.78 6.10 -6.76
N LEU A 34 9.62 7.02 -6.28
CA LEU A 34 10.29 7.97 -7.16
C LEU A 34 11.33 7.29 -8.07
N ALA A 35 12.07 6.30 -7.56
CA ALA A 35 13.02 5.53 -8.36
C ALA A 35 12.31 4.67 -9.41
N LEU A 36 11.17 4.07 -9.07
CA LEU A 36 10.35 3.32 -10.03
C LEU A 36 9.88 4.21 -11.19
N LEU A 37 9.62 5.50 -10.93
CA LEU A 37 9.25 6.50 -11.94
C LEU A 37 10.46 7.12 -12.67
N GLY A 38 11.70 6.73 -12.34
CA GLY A 38 12.92 7.31 -12.89
C GLY A 38 13.24 8.73 -12.41
N LEU A 39 12.61 9.17 -11.32
CA LEU A 39 12.78 10.51 -10.72
C LEU A 39 13.81 10.53 -9.58
N TYR A 40 14.31 9.37 -9.17
CA TYR A 40 15.30 9.19 -8.13
C TYR A 40 16.24 8.05 -8.50
N ASP A 41 17.50 8.10 -8.07
CA ASP A 41 18.46 7.04 -8.36
C ASP A 41 18.30 5.87 -7.38
N TRP A 42 18.40 4.64 -7.88
CA TRP A 42 18.35 3.43 -7.06
C TRP A 42 19.50 3.35 -6.08
N GLU A 43 20.66 3.94 -6.41
CA GLU A 43 21.81 4.01 -5.49
C GLU A 43 21.52 4.82 -4.22
N GLY A 44 20.54 5.72 -4.24
CA GLY A 44 20.14 6.53 -3.10
C GLY A 44 19.14 5.87 -2.15
N ILE A 45 18.80 4.60 -2.39
CA ILE A 45 17.80 3.83 -1.63
C ILE A 45 18.50 2.72 -0.86
N ASP A 46 18.19 2.61 0.42
CA ASP A 46 18.65 1.48 1.23
C ASP A 46 18.16 0.17 0.60
N PRO A 47 19.04 -0.83 0.41
CA PRO A 47 18.64 -2.08 -0.20
C PRO A 47 17.56 -2.75 0.66
N TYR A 48 16.42 -3.07 0.04
CA TYR A 48 15.41 -3.90 0.68
C TYR A 48 15.91 -5.35 0.65
N PRO A 49 16.19 -5.98 1.80
CA PRO A 49 16.73 -7.33 1.85
C PRO A 49 15.64 -8.34 1.53
N VAL A 50 15.24 -8.45 0.26
CA VAL A 50 14.20 -9.38 -0.20
C VAL A 50 14.56 -10.84 0.09
N GLU A 51 15.85 -11.13 0.23
CA GLU A 51 16.40 -12.41 0.67
C GLU A 51 15.90 -12.82 2.06
N MET A 52 15.45 -11.86 2.89
CA MET A 52 14.88 -12.16 4.20
C MET A 52 13.59 -13.01 4.12
N TRP A 53 12.88 -12.97 2.99
CA TRP A 53 11.70 -13.79 2.76
C TRP A 53 12.02 -15.27 2.55
N LEU A 54 13.28 -15.59 2.22
CA LEU A 54 13.78 -16.96 2.11
C LEU A 54 14.17 -17.56 3.48
N LEU A 55 14.15 -16.75 4.55
CA LEU A 55 14.47 -17.24 5.89
C LEU A 55 13.37 -18.18 6.38
N PRO A 56 13.75 -19.30 7.04
CA PRO A 56 12.80 -20.19 7.67
C PRO A 56 11.88 -19.45 8.65
N GLU A 57 10.63 -19.88 8.76
CA GLU A 57 9.63 -19.26 9.65
C GLU A 57 10.04 -19.20 11.11
N TRP A 58 10.96 -20.06 11.58
CA TRP A 58 11.43 -20.05 12.97
C TRP A 58 12.44 -18.93 13.27
N PHE A 59 13.01 -18.28 12.24
CA PHE A 59 14.04 -17.26 12.42
C PHE A 59 13.42 -15.93 12.89
N PRO A 60 13.95 -15.28 13.93
CA PRO A 60 13.30 -14.15 14.60
C PRO A 60 13.11 -12.89 13.74
N VAL A 61 13.85 -12.77 12.63
CA VAL A 61 13.77 -11.64 11.69
C VAL A 61 12.96 -12.00 10.44
N SER A 62 12.40 -13.21 10.37
CA SER A 62 11.62 -13.67 9.23
C SER A 62 10.32 -12.85 9.12
N PRO A 63 9.99 -12.29 7.94
CA PRO A 63 8.76 -11.54 7.73
C PRO A 63 7.48 -12.30 8.09
N TRP A 64 7.52 -13.63 7.99
CA TRP A 64 6.40 -14.51 8.37
C TRP A 64 5.98 -14.34 9.83
N GLN A 65 6.91 -13.96 10.72
CA GLN A 65 6.64 -13.76 12.14
C GLN A 65 6.18 -12.33 12.50
N TRP A 66 6.23 -11.36 11.58
CA TRP A 66 5.89 -9.96 11.92
C TRP A 66 4.44 -9.75 12.36
N SER A 67 3.52 -10.58 11.89
CA SER A 67 2.12 -10.57 12.35
C SER A 67 1.96 -10.92 13.83
N THR A 68 2.93 -11.64 14.41
CA THR A 68 2.94 -12.02 15.83
C THR A 68 3.58 -10.96 16.74
N LEU A 69 4.24 -9.95 16.17
CA LEU A 69 4.87 -8.86 16.92
C LEU A 69 3.85 -7.84 17.45
N LEU A 70 2.69 -7.73 16.79
CA LEU A 70 1.54 -6.99 17.31
C LEU A 70 0.80 -7.91 18.29
N SER A 71 0.43 -7.42 19.47
CA SER A 71 -0.29 -8.25 20.44
C SER A 71 -1.57 -8.78 19.80
N LYS A 72 -1.76 -10.11 19.90
CA LYS A 72 -2.95 -10.77 19.32
C LYS A 72 -4.23 -10.14 19.85
N ASP A 73 -4.23 -9.76 21.13
CA ASP A 73 -5.35 -9.08 21.80
C ASP A 73 -5.73 -7.75 21.13
N LEU A 74 -4.74 -6.91 20.77
CA LEU A 74 -4.99 -5.63 20.09
C LEU A 74 -5.49 -5.86 18.67
N LEU A 75 -4.92 -6.84 17.97
CA LEU A 75 -5.37 -7.17 16.61
C LEU A 75 -6.81 -7.69 16.61
N ASP A 76 -7.20 -8.45 17.63
CA ASP A 76 -8.56 -8.98 17.74
C ASP A 76 -9.57 -7.87 18.11
N GLU A 77 -9.18 -6.90 18.94
CA GLU A 77 -9.98 -5.70 19.21
C GLU A 77 -10.18 -4.86 17.92
N ILE A 78 -9.10 -4.59 17.18
CA ILE A 78 -9.18 -3.85 15.92
C ILE A 78 -10.05 -4.60 14.90
N ARG A 79 -9.90 -5.93 14.79
CA ARG A 79 -10.73 -6.74 13.89
C ARG A 79 -12.21 -6.71 14.27
N ALA A 80 -12.55 -6.75 15.56
CA ALA A 80 -13.93 -6.67 16.03
C ALA A 80 -14.58 -5.31 15.73
N VAL A 81 -13.80 -4.23 15.67
CA VAL A 81 -14.30 -2.90 15.28
C VAL A 81 -14.47 -2.78 13.75
N LEU A 82 -13.53 -3.34 12.98
CA LEU A 82 -13.50 -3.19 11.53
C LEU A 82 -14.51 -4.11 10.81
N PHE A 83 -14.73 -5.31 11.31
CA PHE A 83 -15.58 -6.31 10.67
C PHE A 83 -16.86 -6.53 11.49
N PRO A 84 -18.04 -6.49 10.86
CA PRO A 84 -19.30 -6.76 11.54
C PRO A 84 -19.48 -8.24 11.93
N GLU A 85 -18.70 -9.14 11.32
CA GLU A 85 -18.70 -10.58 11.58
C GLU A 85 -17.34 -11.02 12.13
N SER A 86 -17.26 -12.22 12.72
CA SER A 86 -15.98 -12.78 13.18
C SER A 86 -14.97 -12.83 12.04
N PHE A 87 -13.76 -12.31 12.26
CA PHE A 87 -12.70 -12.29 11.24
C PHE A 87 -12.42 -13.68 10.64
N SER A 88 -12.59 -14.74 11.42
CA SER A 88 -12.39 -16.13 10.98
C SER A 88 -13.46 -16.66 10.03
N SER A 89 -14.66 -16.04 9.99
CA SER A 89 -15.75 -16.44 9.09
C SER A 89 -15.83 -15.61 7.82
N VAL A 90 -15.03 -14.54 7.70
CA VAL A 90 -15.03 -13.67 6.52
C VAL A 90 -14.41 -14.40 5.33
N ASN A 91 -15.22 -14.60 4.29
CA ASN A 91 -14.72 -15.14 3.02
C ASN A 91 -14.14 -14.01 2.15
N PHE A 92 -12.85 -13.72 2.32
CA PHE A 92 -12.16 -12.66 1.57
C PHE A 92 -12.19 -12.85 0.05
N VAL A 93 -12.20 -14.10 -0.43
CA VAL A 93 -12.28 -14.42 -1.86
C VAL A 93 -13.63 -14.00 -2.44
N ALA A 94 -14.73 -14.20 -1.69
CA ALA A 94 -16.06 -13.75 -2.12
C ALA A 94 -16.19 -12.21 -2.18
N PHE A 95 -15.37 -11.48 -1.43
CA PHE A 95 -15.36 -10.01 -1.44
C PHE A 95 -14.33 -9.42 -2.42
N GLU A 96 -13.64 -10.25 -3.21
CA GLU A 96 -12.65 -9.78 -4.18
C GLU A 96 -13.30 -8.87 -5.24
N GLY A 97 -12.92 -7.59 -5.24
CA GLY A 97 -13.44 -6.60 -6.17
C GLY A 97 -14.87 -6.12 -5.89
N VAL A 98 -15.44 -6.47 -4.73
CA VAL A 98 -16.72 -5.93 -4.25
C VAL A 98 -16.50 -4.51 -3.74
N ILE A 99 -17.23 -3.55 -4.29
CA ILE A 99 -17.18 -2.15 -3.91
C ILE A 99 -18.60 -1.66 -3.69
N LEU A 100 -18.83 -0.91 -2.61
CA LEU A 100 -20.13 -0.33 -2.32
C LEU A 100 -20.57 0.56 -3.51
N PRO A 101 -21.80 0.41 -4.05
CA PRO A 101 -22.22 1.15 -5.24
C PRO A 101 -22.12 2.67 -5.09
N SER A 102 -22.36 3.20 -3.90
CA SER A 102 -22.24 4.63 -3.58
C SER A 102 -20.80 5.15 -3.56
N LYS A 103 -19.79 4.26 -3.52
CA LYS A 103 -18.36 4.60 -3.53
C LYS A 103 -17.70 4.26 -4.87
N GLN A 104 -18.40 3.56 -5.76
CA GLN A 104 -17.91 3.17 -7.07
C GLN A 104 -17.98 4.35 -8.05
N HIS A 105 -16.90 5.14 -8.13
CA HIS A 105 -16.82 6.30 -9.02
C HIS A 105 -16.68 5.91 -10.50
N GLN A 106 -16.15 4.72 -10.78
CA GLN A 106 -15.98 4.17 -12.13
C GLN A 106 -16.34 2.68 -12.11
N ALA A 107 -17.28 2.27 -12.95
CA ALA A 107 -17.67 0.87 -13.06
C ALA A 107 -16.58 0.06 -13.78
N LYS A 108 -16.28 -1.16 -13.32
CA LYS A 108 -15.38 -2.07 -14.04
C LYS A 108 -15.97 -2.34 -15.44
N SER A 109 -15.21 -2.01 -16.48
CA SER A 109 -15.58 -2.24 -17.88
C SER A 109 -15.75 -3.73 -18.16
N TRP A 110 -16.51 -4.06 -19.20
CA TRP A 110 -16.72 -5.46 -19.62
C TRP A 110 -15.39 -6.18 -19.92
N MET A 111 -14.41 -5.45 -20.46
CA MET A 111 -13.07 -5.96 -20.75
C MET A 111 -12.30 -6.30 -19.47
N LEU A 112 -12.37 -5.45 -18.44
CA LEU A 112 -11.76 -5.74 -17.13
C LEU A 112 -12.44 -6.91 -16.41
N ARG A 113 -13.75 -7.09 -16.60
CA ARG A 113 -14.50 -8.22 -16.02
C ARG A 113 -14.11 -9.55 -16.66
N THR A 114 -13.93 -9.58 -17.98
CA THR A 114 -13.53 -10.79 -18.72
C THR A 114 -12.09 -11.19 -18.39
N LEU A 115 -11.18 -10.22 -18.29
CA LEU A 115 -9.79 -10.48 -17.90
C LEU A 115 -9.68 -11.05 -16.48
N ASN A 116 -10.42 -10.50 -15.53
CA ASN A 116 -10.44 -10.95 -14.13
C ASN A 116 -11.13 -12.30 -13.91
N TRP A 117 -11.80 -12.84 -14.93
CA TRP A 117 -12.41 -14.18 -14.89
C TRP A 117 -11.49 -15.24 -15.50
N ALA A 118 -10.57 -14.83 -16.38
CA ALA A 118 -9.67 -15.73 -17.11
C ALA A 118 -8.31 -15.95 -16.41
N LEU A 119 -7.92 -15.05 -15.51
CA LEU A 119 -6.74 -15.12 -14.63
C LEU A 119 -7.15 -15.65 -13.25
#